data_AF-A0A2S6ST68-F1
#
_entry.id   AF-A0A2S6ST68-F1
#
_cell.length_a   1.000
_cell.length_b   1.000
_cell.length_c   1.000
_cell.angle_alpha   90.00
_cell.angle_beta   90.00
_cell.angle_gamma   90.00
#
_symmetry.space_group_name_H-M   'P 1'
#
loop_
_entity.id
_entity.type
_entity.pdbx_description
1 polymer ?
#
loop_
_entity_poly.entity_id
_entity_poly.type
_entity_poly.pdbx_seq_one_letter_code
_entity_poly.pdbx_strand_id
1 'polypeptide(L)'
;MIVKKILILINIAFFLYFSVQLLVFTDEFALQNIGFFNHAVAGLAEVIGIIFLSLSLALILIFFIGMEKQFPLFLTIFLIQFIIGINFWRYVITNSSGETNLETIVFNAIVFSIISIISFYILISNKKK
;
A
#
# COMPACT_ATOMS: atom_id res chain seq x y z
N MET A 1 -0.20 -19.99 -12.65
CA MET A 1 -1.15 -19.00 -13.21
C MET A 1 -2.19 -18.57 -12.16
N ILE A 2 -2.86 -19.51 -11.50
CA ILE A 2 -3.85 -19.24 -10.43
C ILE A 2 -3.25 -18.45 -9.26
N VAL A 3 -2.09 -18.88 -8.74
CA VAL A 3 -1.40 -18.19 -7.62
C VAL A 3 -1.15 -16.71 -7.93
N LYS A 4 -0.63 -16.39 -9.13
CA LYS A 4 -0.38 -14.99 -9.53
C LYS A 4 -1.66 -14.15 -9.55
N LYS A 5 -2.76 -14.70 -10.06
CA LYS A 5 -4.07 -14.02 -10.08
C LYS A 5 -4.57 -13.73 -8.67
N ILE A 6 -4.44 -14.68 -7.74
CA ILE A 6 -4.79 -14.49 -6.34
C ILE A 6 -3.96 -13.35 -5.72
N LEU A 7 -2.65 -13.31 -5.97
CA LEU A 7 -1.77 -12.29 -5.41
C LEU A 7 -2.02 -10.88 -5.99
N ILE A 8 -2.42 -10.79 -7.27
CA ILE A 8 -2.91 -9.53 -7.86
C ILE A 8 -4.19 -9.08 -7.16
N LEU A 9 -5.12 -10.00 -6.91
CA LEU A 9 -6.39 -9.71 -6.26
C LEU A 9 -6.18 -9.20 -4.82
N ILE A 10 -5.20 -9.75 -4.10
CA ILE A 10 -4.77 -9.24 -2.79
C ILE A 10 -4.25 -7.80 -2.90
N ASN A 11 -3.42 -7.48 -3.90
CA ASN A 11 -2.93 -6.13 -4.12
C ASN A 11 -4.06 -5.14 -4.48
N ILE A 12 -5.02 -5.57 -5.31
CA ILE A 12 -6.22 -4.77 -5.63
C ILE A 12 -6.99 -4.47 -4.34
N ALA A 13 -7.28 -5.48 -3.52
CA ALA A 13 -8.00 -5.31 -2.26
C ALA A 13 -7.25 -4.36 -1.31
N PHE A 14 -5.92 -4.50 -1.21
CA PHE A 14 -5.07 -3.63 -0.42
C PHE A 14 -5.17 -2.16 -0.85
N PHE A 15 -4.99 -1.87 -2.15
CA PHE A 15 -5.06 -0.50 -2.65
C PHE A 15 -6.46 0.09 -2.55
N LEU A 16 -7.52 -0.69 -2.82
CA LEU A 16 -8.90 -0.23 -2.63
C LEU A 16 -9.19 0.09 -1.17
N TYR A 17 -8.78 -0.77 -0.24
CA TYR A 17 -8.97 -0.54 1.18
C TYR A 17 -8.37 0.82 1.59
N PHE A 18 -7.08 1.03 1.34
CA PHE A 18 -6.44 2.29 1.72
C PHE A 18 -6.98 3.49 0.91
N SER A 19 -7.35 3.31 -0.35
CA SER A 19 -7.97 4.38 -1.14
C SER A 19 -9.30 4.84 -0.54
N VAL A 20 -10.17 3.91 -0.13
CA VAL A 20 -11.43 4.24 0.54
C VAL A 20 -11.18 4.91 1.88
N GLN A 21 -10.24 4.39 2.69
CA GLN A 21 -9.88 5.02 3.96
C GLN A 21 -9.38 6.46 3.76
N LEU A 22 -8.58 6.71 2.73
CA LEU A 22 -7.99 8.03 2.48
C LEU A 22 -8.93 9.01 1.77
N LEU A 23 -9.93 8.55 1.02
CA LEU A 23 -10.86 9.41 0.26
C LEU A 23 -12.22 9.61 0.93
N VAL A 24 -12.69 8.64 1.71
CA VAL A 24 -14.04 8.64 2.28
C VAL A 24 -14.01 8.81 3.80
N PHE A 25 -13.08 8.14 4.48
CA PHE A 25 -12.95 8.16 5.95
C PHE A 25 -11.68 8.89 6.38
N THR A 26 -11.33 9.95 5.66
CA THR A 26 -10.02 10.59 5.70
C THR A 26 -9.66 11.11 7.09
N ASP A 27 -10.63 11.72 7.77
CA ASP A 27 -10.51 12.28 9.12
C ASP A 27 -10.40 11.19 10.17
N GLU A 28 -11.28 10.18 10.17
CA GLU A 28 -11.18 9.08 11.14
C GLU A 28 -9.88 8.29 10.95
N PHE A 29 -9.51 8.02 9.70
CA PHE A 29 -8.29 7.31 9.38
C PHE A 29 -7.05 8.09 9.81
N ALA A 30 -6.99 9.40 9.56
CA ALA A 30 -5.88 10.25 9.98
C ALA A 30 -5.77 10.35 11.51
N LEU A 31 -6.89 10.54 12.20
CA LEU A 31 -6.89 10.59 13.67
C LEU A 31 -6.43 9.26 14.28
N GLN A 32 -6.84 8.12 13.73
CA GLN A 32 -6.46 6.81 14.23
C GLN A 32 -5.00 6.43 13.93
N ASN A 33 -4.47 6.84 12.77
CA ASN A 33 -3.16 6.39 12.28
C ASN A 33 -2.04 7.42 12.36
N ILE A 34 -2.37 8.71 12.46
CA ILE A 34 -1.41 9.82 12.49
C ILE A 34 -1.58 10.63 13.79
N GLY A 35 -2.74 10.56 14.44
CA GLY A 35 -3.02 11.23 15.73
C GLY A 35 -3.53 12.66 15.61
N PHE A 36 -3.54 13.23 14.41
CA PHE A 36 -4.08 14.57 14.15
C PHE A 36 -4.66 14.69 12.75
N PHE A 37 -5.54 15.67 12.57
CA PHE A 37 -6.14 16.00 11.29
C PHE A 37 -6.17 17.51 11.08
N ASN A 38 -5.74 17.96 9.90
CA ASN A 38 -5.81 19.35 9.48
C ASN A 38 -5.97 19.43 7.95
N HIS A 39 -6.11 20.64 7.41
CA HIS A 39 -6.37 20.83 5.99
C HIS A 39 -5.22 20.33 5.08
N ALA A 40 -3.96 20.42 5.53
CA ALA A 40 -2.83 19.90 4.79
C ALA A 40 -2.80 18.36 4.76
N VAL A 41 -3.13 17.71 5.88
CA VAL A 41 -3.27 16.24 5.96
C VAL A 41 -4.42 15.77 5.08
N ALA A 42 -5.54 16.49 5.06
CA ALA A 42 -6.68 16.18 4.20
C ALA A 42 -6.29 16.18 2.71
N GLY A 43 -5.64 17.26 2.24
CA GLY A 43 -5.20 17.35 0.85
C GLY A 43 -4.14 16.30 0.48
N LEU A 44 -3.21 15.99 1.40
CA LEU A 44 -2.23 14.93 1.18
C LEU A 44 -2.89 13.55 1.11
N ALA A 45 -3.81 13.25 2.02
CA ALA A 45 -4.54 11.99 2.06
C ALA A 45 -5.35 11.79 0.77
N GLU A 46 -6.01 12.84 0.27
CA GLU A 46 -6.77 12.79 -0.98
C GLU A 46 -5.87 12.43 -2.17
N VAL A 47 -4.73 13.11 -2.32
CA VAL A 47 -3.77 12.81 -3.41
C VAL A 47 -3.25 11.37 -3.32
N ILE A 48 -2.89 10.90 -2.13
CA ILE A 48 -2.43 9.50 -1.94
C ILE A 48 -3.56 8.52 -2.24
N GLY A 49 -4.78 8.82 -1.81
CA GLY A 49 -5.98 8.03 -2.06
C GLY A 49 -6.28 7.87 -3.55
N ILE A 50 -6.14 8.95 -4.34
CA ILE A 50 -6.28 8.94 -5.81
C ILE A 50 -5.18 8.09 -6.46
N ILE A 51 -3.92 8.19 -6.00
CA ILE A 51 -2.82 7.37 -6.49
C ILE A 51 -3.12 5.89 -6.25
N PHE A 52 -3.59 5.53 -5.05
CA PHE A 52 -3.95 4.15 -4.72
C PHE A 52 -5.14 3.64 -5.53
N LEU A 53 -6.16 4.47 -5.75
CA LEU A 53 -7.28 4.13 -6.63
C LEU A 53 -6.79 3.85 -8.06
N SER A 54 -5.92 4.71 -8.57
CA SER A 54 -5.37 4.58 -9.92
C SER A 54 -4.55 3.30 -10.09
N LEU A 55 -3.72 2.96 -9.10
CA LEU A 55 -2.96 1.70 -9.07
C LEU A 55 -3.90 0.49 -9.02
N SER A 56 -4.98 0.55 -8.24
CA SER A 56 -5.98 -0.50 -8.18
C SER A 56 -6.67 -0.72 -9.53
N LEU A 57 -7.13 0.35 -10.18
CA LEU A 57 -7.76 0.27 -11.50
C LEU A 57 -6.82 -0.31 -12.56
N ALA A 58 -5.54 0.08 -12.54
CA ALA A 58 -4.52 -0.49 -13.41
C ALA A 58 -4.34 -2.00 -13.17
N LEU A 59 -4.33 -2.44 -11.90
CA LEU A 59 -4.25 -3.86 -11.56
C LEU A 59 -5.49 -4.65 -11.96
N ILE A 60 -6.69 -4.06 -11.86
CA ILE A 60 -7.93 -4.67 -12.34
C ILE A 60 -7.85 -4.92 -13.85
N LEU A 61 -7.37 -3.94 -14.64
CA LEU A 61 -7.16 -4.14 -16.08
C LEU A 61 -6.16 -5.26 -16.37
N ILE A 62 -5.04 -5.29 -15.65
CA ILE A 62 -4.00 -6.34 -15.79
C ILE A 62 -4.52 -7.72 -15.39
N PHE A 63 -5.43 -7.80 -14.42
CA PHE A 63 -6.06 -9.05 -14.02
C PHE A 63 -6.82 -9.72 -15.19
N PHE A 64 -7.48 -8.92 -16.03
CA PHE A 64 -8.22 -9.40 -17.20
C PHE A 64 -7.33 -9.58 -18.45
N ILE A 65 -6.43 -8.64 -18.72
CA ILE A 65 -5.60 -8.62 -19.94
C ILE A 65 -4.38 -9.56 -19.83
N GLY A 66 -3.86 -9.78 -18.62
CA GLY A 66 -2.64 -10.57 -18.38
C GLY A 66 -1.43 -9.70 -17.98
N MET A 67 -0.42 -10.35 -17.41
CA MET A 67 0.73 -9.68 -16.75
C MET A 67 1.94 -9.45 -17.66
N GLU A 68 1.82 -9.71 -18.96
CA GLU A 68 2.95 -9.64 -19.88
C GLU A 68 3.45 -8.21 -20.01
N LYS A 69 4.78 -8.02 -19.88
CA LYS A 69 5.47 -6.71 -19.96
C LYS A 69 5.06 -5.67 -18.90
N GLN A 70 4.29 -6.05 -17.88
CA GLN A 70 3.87 -5.17 -16.78
C GLN A 70 4.91 -5.05 -15.64
N PHE A 71 6.17 -5.43 -15.89
CA PHE A 71 7.22 -5.43 -14.87
C PHE A 71 7.42 -4.06 -14.20
N PRO A 72 7.45 -2.92 -14.93
CA PRO A 72 7.63 -1.61 -14.30
C PRO A 72 6.54 -1.29 -13.26
N LEU A 73 5.27 -1.62 -13.54
CA LEU A 73 4.18 -1.36 -12.61
C LEU A 73 4.31 -2.19 -11.32
N PHE A 74 4.58 -3.49 -11.45
CA PHE A 74 4.76 -4.35 -10.29
C PHE A 74 6.00 -3.96 -9.47
N LEU A 75 7.06 -3.46 -10.13
CA LEU A 75 8.22 -2.90 -9.44
C LEU A 75 7.84 -1.65 -8.64
N THR A 76 7.08 -0.73 -9.23
CA THR A 76 6.59 0.46 -8.54
C THR A 76 5.74 0.10 -7.33
N ILE A 77 4.80 -0.84 -7.48
CA ILE A 77 3.95 -1.32 -6.37
C ILE A 77 4.80 -1.88 -5.23
N PHE A 78 5.76 -2.77 -5.56
CA PHE A 78 6.67 -3.33 -4.58
C PHE A 78 7.47 -2.24 -3.86
N LEU A 79 8.08 -1.32 -4.60
CA LEU A 79 8.91 -0.26 -4.03
C LEU A 79 8.12 0.66 -3.10
N ILE A 80 6.89 1.06 -3.48
CA ILE A 80 6.01 1.87 -2.63
C ILE A 80 5.76 1.15 -1.31
N GLN A 81 5.30 -0.11 -1.37
CA GLN A 81 4.95 -0.88 -0.18
C GLN A 81 6.17 -1.13 0.70
N PHE A 82 7.31 -1.47 0.10
CA PHE A 82 8.56 -1.76 0.80
C PHE A 82 9.14 -0.53 1.48
N ILE A 83 9.21 0.61 0.78
CA ILE A 83 9.77 1.85 1.33
C ILE A 83 8.88 2.40 2.45
N ILE A 84 7.55 2.34 2.30
CA ILE A 84 6.61 2.70 3.37
C ILE A 84 6.78 1.78 4.59
N GLY A 85 6.91 0.47 4.37
CA GLY A 85 7.19 -0.50 5.44
C GLY A 85 8.47 -0.20 6.20
N ILE A 86 9.57 0.11 5.48
CA ILE A 86 10.84 0.55 6.09
C ILE A 86 10.64 1.81 6.93
N ASN A 87 9.87 2.78 6.42
CA ASN A 87 9.58 4.01 7.14
C ASN A 87 8.87 3.75 8.47
N PHE A 88 7.86 2.87 8.49
CA PHE A 88 7.22 2.48 9.74
C PHE A 88 8.19 1.77 10.70
N TRP A 89 9.00 0.84 10.20
CA TRP A 89 10.02 0.19 11.04
C TRP A 89 11.04 1.15 11.61
N ARG A 90 11.42 2.21 10.86
CA ARG A 90 12.28 3.28 11.39
C ARG A 90 11.67 3.87 12.65
N TYR A 91 10.39 4.25 12.62
CA TYR A 91 9.69 4.83 13.78
C TYR A 91 9.60 3.84 14.96
N VAL A 92 9.39 2.56 14.69
CA VAL A 92 9.38 1.51 15.72
C VAL A 92 10.77 1.37 16.37
N ILE A 93 11.82 1.26 15.58
CA ILE A 93 13.19 1.03 16.06
C ILE A 93 13.71 2.26 16.83
N THR A 94 13.39 3.46 16.38
CA THR A 94 13.80 4.71 17.05
C THR A 94 12.88 5.12 18.20
N ASN A 95 11.83 4.33 18.48
CA ASN A 95 10.81 4.64 19.48
C ASN A 95 10.26 6.07 19.34
N SER A 96 9.96 6.47 18.11
CA SER A 96 9.58 7.84 17.75
C SER A 96 8.15 7.87 17.23
N SER A 97 7.17 7.82 18.14
CA SER A 97 5.75 7.68 17.77
C SER A 97 5.08 9.01 17.40
N GLY A 98 5.67 10.15 17.77
CA GLY A 98 5.08 11.47 17.54
C GLY A 98 3.70 11.58 18.19
N GLU A 99 2.71 12.06 17.42
CA GLU A 99 1.30 12.16 17.82
C GLU A 99 0.53 10.83 17.72
N THR A 100 1.14 9.78 17.16
CA THR A 100 0.52 8.46 16.98
C THR A 100 0.91 7.50 18.10
N ASN A 101 0.11 6.45 18.30
CA ASN A 101 0.49 5.30 19.14
C ASN A 101 1.48 4.37 18.41
N LEU A 102 2.54 3.96 19.10
CA LEU A 102 3.53 2.98 18.61
C LEU A 102 2.87 1.66 18.18
N GLU A 103 1.80 1.22 18.86
CA GLU A 103 1.07 0.01 18.50
C GLU A 103 0.46 0.09 17.09
N THR A 104 -0.13 1.24 16.74
CA THR A 104 -0.67 1.49 15.41
C THR A 104 0.43 1.51 14.35
N ILE A 105 1.58 2.11 14.67
CA ILE A 105 2.75 2.13 13.79
C ILE A 105 3.27 0.69 13.55
N VAL A 106 3.33 -0.13 14.60
CA VAL A 106 3.74 -1.54 14.50
C VAL A 106 2.77 -2.34 13.63
N PHE A 107 1.46 -2.17 13.82
CA PHE A 107 0.46 -2.83 12.99
C PHE A 107 0.65 -2.48 11.51
N ASN A 108 0.79 -1.19 11.20
CA ASN A 108 1.05 -0.73 9.83
C ASN A 108 2.38 -1.26 9.29
N ALA A 109 3.45 -1.30 10.10
CA ALA A 109 4.73 -1.89 9.70
C ALA A 109 4.59 -3.35 9.28
N ILE A 110 3.84 -4.15 10.05
CA ILE A 110 3.59 -5.57 9.76
C ILE A 110 2.78 -5.72 8.47
N VAL A 111 1.69 -4.97 8.33
CA VAL A 111 0.82 -5.01 7.13
C VAL A 111 1.62 -4.67 5.87
N PHE A 112 2.38 -3.58 5.90
CA PHE A 112 3.21 -3.17 4.76
C PHE A 112 4.34 -4.17 4.46
N SER A 113 4.91 -4.80 5.49
CA SER A 113 5.92 -5.86 5.31
C SER A 113 5.32 -7.07 4.60
N ILE A 114 4.16 -7.57 5.06
CA ILE A 114 3.49 -8.72 4.45
C ILE A 114 3.13 -8.44 2.99
N ILE A 115 2.52 -7.29 2.70
CA ILE A 115 2.12 -6.98 1.32
C ILE A 115 3.33 -6.78 0.40
N SER A 116 4.43 -6.22 0.91
CA SER A 116 5.66 -6.05 0.13
C SER A 116 6.28 -7.40 -0.25
N ILE A 117 6.27 -8.39 0.65
CA ILE A 117 6.73 -9.76 0.37
C ILE A 117 5.88 -10.41 -0.72
N ILE A 118 4.56 -10.23 -0.65
CA ILE A 118 3.62 -10.73 -1.67
C ILE A 118 3.94 -10.11 -3.03
N SER A 119 4.10 -8.79 -3.09
CA SER A 119 4.43 -8.07 -4.33
C SER A 119 5.80 -8.44 -4.89
N PHE A 120 6.79 -8.66 -4.02
CA PHE A 120 8.11 -9.14 -4.41
C PHE A 120 8.04 -10.54 -5.05
N TYR A 121 7.24 -11.44 -4.49
CA TYR A 121 7.01 -12.76 -5.08
C TYR A 121 6.39 -12.65 -6.47
N ILE A 122 5.39 -11.77 -6.67
CA ILE A 122 4.81 -11.50 -7.99
C ILE A 122 5.92 -11.07 -8.97
N LEU A 123 6.77 -10.13 -8.55
CA LEU A 123 7.86 -9.59 -9.37
C LEU A 123 8.86 -10.66 -9.83
N ILE A 124 9.35 -11.50 -8.91
CA ILE A 124 10.30 -12.58 -9.23
C ILE A 124 9.63 -13.63 -10.12
N SER A 125 8.38 -13.98 -9.81
CA SER A 125 7.65 -15.00 -10.57
C SER A 125 7.35 -14.54 -12.01
N ASN A 126 7.40 -13.24 -12.30
CA ASN A 126 7.18 -12.69 -13.64
C ASN A 126 8.45 -12.59 -14.49
N LYS A 127 9.66 -12.63 -13.89
CA LYS A 127 10.93 -12.63 -14.64
C LYS A 127 11.28 -13.97 -15.31
N LYS A 128 10.66 -15.08 -14.89
CA LYS A 128 10.96 -16.44 -15.37
C LYS A 128 10.15 -16.86 -16.62
N LYS A 129 9.68 -15.91 -17.42
CA LYS A 129 9.01 -16.16 -18.71
C LYS A 129 9.64 -15.27 -19.78
#